data_AF-A0A3C1N5J1-F1
#
_entry.id   AF-A0A3C1N5J1-F1
#
_cell.length_a   1.000
_cell.length_b   1.000
_cell.length_c   1.000
_cell.angle_alpha   90.00
_cell.angle_beta   90.00
_cell.angle_gamma   90.00
#
_symmetry.space_group_name_H-M   'P 1'
#
loop_
_entity.id
_entity.type
_entity.pdbx_description
1 polymer ?
#
loop_
_entity_poly.entity_id
_entity_poly.type
_entity_poly.pdbx_seq_one_letter_code
_entity_poly.pdbx_strand_id
1 'polypeptide(L)'
;YGDLFDEMTASSLLKMDMDGNVIGDEGNYNEAGFTIHSGVYKARPDVQCVMHTHTRAGIAISITKKGLLPISQDAALLMGDLAYHDYGTPSTQTECEALGQSCQKANNII
;
A
#
# COMPACT_ATOMS: atom_id res chain seq x y z
N TYR A 1 -16.12 -1.60 -6.41
CA TYR A 1 -15.72 -1.62 -4.99
C TYR A 1 -16.87 -2.16 -4.18
N GLY A 2 -16.59 -3.11 -3.29
CA GLY A 2 -17.61 -3.82 -2.51
C GLY A 2 -17.49 -5.34 -2.61
N ASP A 3 -16.81 -5.83 -3.64
CA ASP A 3 -16.54 -7.26 -3.84
C ASP A 3 -15.52 -7.78 -2.81
N LEU A 4 -15.69 -9.04 -2.43
CA LEU A 4 -14.71 -9.79 -1.64
C LEU A 4 -13.55 -10.25 -2.52
N PHE A 5 -12.39 -10.52 -1.92
CA PHE A 5 -11.19 -10.94 -2.70
C PHE A 5 -11.39 -12.24 -3.48
N ASP A 6 -12.26 -13.15 -3.00
CA ASP A 6 -12.59 -14.42 -3.65
C ASP A 6 -13.65 -14.26 -4.77
N GLU A 7 -14.28 -13.10 -4.88
CA GLU A 7 -15.20 -12.74 -5.96
C GLU A 7 -14.49 -12.05 -7.13
N MET A 8 -13.22 -11.65 -6.93
CA MET A 8 -12.45 -10.92 -7.95
C MET A 8 -12.12 -11.80 -9.15
N THR A 9 -12.28 -11.23 -10.35
CA THR A 9 -11.90 -11.86 -11.61
C THR A 9 -11.03 -10.92 -12.44
N ALA A 10 -10.32 -11.45 -13.44
CA ALA A 10 -9.54 -10.62 -14.36
C ALA A 10 -10.40 -9.55 -15.05
N SER A 11 -11.67 -9.85 -15.33
CA SER A 11 -12.61 -8.95 -16.01
C SER A 11 -13.28 -7.94 -15.07
N SER A 12 -13.19 -8.10 -13.75
CA SER A 12 -13.76 -7.15 -12.78
C SER A 12 -12.75 -6.11 -12.29
N LEU A 13 -11.50 -6.17 -12.72
CA LEU A 13 -10.48 -5.19 -12.38
C LEU A 13 -10.71 -3.86 -13.09
N LEU A 14 -10.59 -2.76 -12.34
CA LEU A 14 -10.62 -1.41 -12.90
C LEU A 14 -9.22 -1.00 -13.35
N LYS A 15 -9.14 -0.43 -14.55
CA LYS A 15 -7.94 0.22 -15.07
C LYS A 15 -8.05 1.71 -14.82
N MET A 16 -7.00 2.32 -14.30
CA MET A 16 -6.98 3.73 -13.92
C MET A 16 -5.67 4.39 -14.37
N ASP A 17 -5.68 5.70 -14.58
CA ASP A 17 -4.46 6.50 -14.72
C ASP A 17 -3.89 6.93 -13.36
N MET A 18 -2.78 7.68 -13.37
CA MET A 18 -2.09 8.16 -12.17
C MET A 18 -2.82 9.31 -11.45
N ASP A 19 -3.86 9.87 -12.07
CA ASP A 19 -4.67 10.96 -11.52
C ASP A 19 -6.00 10.45 -10.95
N GLY A 20 -6.27 9.14 -11.06
CA GLY A 20 -7.45 8.49 -10.51
C GLY A 20 -8.61 8.38 -11.48
N ASN A 21 -8.40 8.74 -12.76
CA ASN A 21 -9.46 8.60 -13.76
C ASN A 21 -9.56 7.13 -14.20
N VAL A 22 -10.78 6.61 -14.21
CA VAL A 22 -11.07 5.26 -14.72
C VAL A 22 -10.94 5.25 -16.25
N ILE A 23 -10.23 4.27 -16.79
CA ILE A 23 -10.03 4.09 -18.23
C ILE A 23 -10.82 2.86 -18.71
N GLY A 24 -11.90 3.09 -19.43
CA GLY A 24 -12.76 2.03 -19.98
C GLY A 24 -14.12 2.04 -19.31
N ASP A 25 -14.60 0.87 -18.90
CA ASP A 25 -15.90 0.74 -18.25
C ASP A 25 -15.90 1.43 -16.88
N GLU A 26 -16.98 2.16 -16.59
CA GLU A 26 -17.13 2.86 -15.32
C GLU A 26 -17.22 1.88 -14.15
N GLY A 27 -16.66 2.27 -13.01
CA GLY A 27 -16.76 1.51 -11.78
C GLY A 27 -16.28 2.28 -10.56
N ASN A 28 -16.75 1.85 -9.39
CA ASN A 28 -16.38 2.48 -8.13
C ASN A 28 -15.09 1.86 -7.57
N TYR A 29 -14.21 2.69 -7.02
CA TYR A 29 -13.01 2.27 -6.30
C TYR A 29 -12.96 2.92 -4.91
N ASN A 30 -12.04 2.46 -4.07
CA ASN A 30 -11.79 3.08 -2.77
C ASN A 30 -10.74 4.18 -2.92
N GLU A 31 -11.13 5.44 -2.70
CA GLU A 31 -10.24 6.59 -2.79
C GLU A 31 -9.02 6.48 -1.88
N ALA A 32 -9.19 6.05 -0.62
CA ALA A 32 -8.08 5.89 0.30
C ALA A 32 -7.08 4.83 -0.18
N GLY A 33 -7.60 3.74 -0.75
CA GLY A 33 -6.77 2.71 -1.40
C GLY A 33 -6.02 3.27 -2.61
N PHE A 34 -6.69 4.03 -3.47
CA PHE A 34 -6.03 4.66 -4.61
C PHE A 34 -4.92 5.64 -4.18
N THR A 35 -5.14 6.45 -3.15
CA THR A 35 -4.16 7.42 -2.65
C THR A 35 -2.83 6.78 -2.30
N ILE A 36 -2.83 5.67 -1.55
CA ILE A 36 -1.57 5.02 -1.15
C ILE A 36 -0.88 4.31 -2.33
N HIS A 37 -1.64 3.64 -3.20
CA HIS A 37 -1.07 2.93 -4.34
C HIS A 37 -0.49 3.91 -5.38
N SER A 38 -1.21 5.00 -5.68
CA SER A 38 -0.74 6.02 -6.60
C SER A 38 0.49 6.76 -6.07
N GLY A 39 0.57 7.03 -4.76
CA GLY A 39 1.76 7.59 -4.11
C GLY A 39 3.00 6.74 -4.34
N VAL A 40 2.89 5.42 -4.13
CA VAL A 40 4.00 4.49 -4.38
C VAL A 40 4.37 4.46 -5.86
N TYR A 41 3.41 4.30 -6.79
CA TYR A 41 3.73 4.24 -8.22
C TYR A 41 4.36 5.54 -8.76
N LYS A 42 3.90 6.71 -8.29
CA LYS A 42 4.50 8.01 -8.66
C LYS A 42 5.94 8.13 -8.15
N ALA A 43 6.19 7.64 -6.93
CA ALA A 43 7.47 7.72 -6.27
C ALA A 43 8.48 6.66 -6.73
N ARG A 44 8.00 5.49 -7.18
CA ARG A 44 8.80 4.31 -7.54
C ARG A 44 8.33 3.74 -8.89
N PRO A 45 8.73 4.34 -10.02
CA PRO A 45 8.36 3.88 -11.35
C PRO A 45 8.84 2.45 -11.70
N ASP A 46 9.80 1.92 -10.93
CA ASP A 46 10.29 0.55 -11.05
C ASP A 46 9.30 -0.48 -10.49
N VAL A 47 8.43 -0.10 -9.56
CA VAL A 47 7.46 -1.00 -8.92
C VAL A 47 6.29 -1.27 -9.85
N GLN A 48 6.02 -2.56 -10.10
CA GLN A 48 4.92 -3.01 -10.98
C GLN A 48 3.71 -3.55 -10.22
N CYS A 49 3.84 -3.77 -8.90
CA CYS A 49 2.77 -4.27 -8.06
C CYS A 49 2.96 -3.77 -6.63
N VAL A 50 1.86 -3.29 -6.04
CA VAL A 50 1.79 -2.88 -4.63
C VAL A 50 0.69 -3.71 -3.97
N MET A 51 0.98 -4.27 -2.80
CA MET A 51 0.01 -5.01 -1.98
C MET A 51 -0.12 -4.33 -0.62
N HIS A 52 -1.37 -4.16 -0.17
CA HIS A 52 -1.69 -3.56 1.11
C HIS A 52 -2.65 -4.47 1.87
N THR A 53 -2.41 -4.71 3.16
CA THR A 53 -3.22 -5.64 3.95
C THR A 53 -3.44 -5.14 5.37
N HIS A 54 -4.60 -5.52 5.93
CA HIS A 54 -5.01 -5.25 7.31
C HIS A 54 -5.13 -6.55 8.11
N THR A 55 -4.05 -7.36 8.13
CA THR A 55 -4.06 -8.61 8.91
C THR A 55 -3.98 -8.32 10.41
N ARG A 56 -4.56 -9.20 11.22
CA ARG A 56 -4.55 -9.06 12.69
C ARG A 56 -3.13 -8.92 13.26
N ALA A 57 -2.19 -9.72 12.77
CA ALA A 57 -0.79 -9.66 13.23
C ALA A 57 -0.06 -8.43 12.68
N GLY A 58 -0.28 -8.07 11.41
CA GLY A 58 0.33 -6.88 10.80
C GLY A 58 -0.06 -5.60 11.53
N ILE A 59 -1.35 -5.39 11.77
CA ILE A 59 -1.84 -4.23 12.54
C ILE A 59 -1.29 -4.25 13.97
N ALA A 60 -1.29 -5.42 14.63
CA ALA A 60 -0.77 -5.52 15.99
C ALA A 60 0.70 -5.10 16.09
N ILE A 61 1.51 -5.37 15.07
CA ILE A 61 2.91 -4.95 15.02
C ILE A 61 3.03 -3.45 14.68
N SER A 62 2.26 -2.93 13.72
CA SER A 62 2.37 -1.54 13.26
C SER A 62 2.07 -0.51 14.34
N ILE A 63 1.20 -0.84 15.30
CA ILE A 63 0.85 0.06 16.42
C ILE A 63 1.82 -0.02 17.62
N THR A 64 2.89 -0.80 17.53
CA THR A 64 3.88 -0.91 18.60
C THR A 64 5.09 -0.02 18.34
N LYS A 65 5.61 0.64 19.39
CA LYS A 65 6.79 1.53 19.28
C LYS A 65 8.04 0.87 18.70
N LYS A 66 8.15 -0.46 18.79
CA LYS A 66 9.33 -1.22 18.32
C LYS A 66 9.11 -1.85 16.95
N GLY A 67 7.87 -1.86 16.43
CA GLY A 67 7.53 -2.52 15.18
C GLY A 67 7.97 -3.99 15.13
N LEU A 68 8.40 -4.43 13.95
CA LEU A 68 8.91 -5.78 13.72
C LEU A 68 10.29 -5.98 14.37
N LEU A 69 10.41 -6.99 15.22
CA LEU A 69 11.66 -7.35 15.89
C LEU A 69 12.36 -8.53 15.17
N PRO A 70 13.70 -8.57 15.12
CA PRO A 70 14.46 -9.65 14.50
C PRO A 70 14.54 -10.89 15.42
N ILE A 71 13.39 -11.45 15.80
CA ILE A 71 13.27 -12.59 16.72
C ILE A 71 12.97 -13.92 16.00
N SER A 72 12.82 -13.88 14.68
CA SER A 72 12.67 -15.05 13.81
C SER A 72 13.50 -14.86 12.54
N GLN A 73 13.78 -15.97 11.85
CA GLN A 73 14.47 -15.94 10.56
C GLN A 73 13.72 -15.08 9.53
N ASP A 74 12.39 -15.22 9.46
CA ASP A 74 11.55 -14.45 8.54
C ASP A 74 11.62 -12.95 8.83
N ALA A 75 11.58 -12.56 10.11
CA ALA A 75 11.70 -11.16 10.49
C ALA A 75 13.10 -10.61 10.17
N ALA A 76 14.15 -11.40 10.42
CA ALA A 76 15.53 -11.00 10.15
C ALA A 76 15.79 -10.72 8.66
N LEU A 77 15.17 -11.50 7.75
CA LEU A 77 15.28 -11.30 6.30
C LEU A 77 14.75 -9.92 5.84
N LEU A 78 13.77 -9.36 6.55
CA LEU A 78 13.15 -8.09 6.18
C LEU A 78 13.90 -6.87 6.72
N MET A 79 14.78 -7.02 7.73
CA MET A 79 15.40 -5.88 8.43
C MET A 79 16.16 -4.91 7.53
N GLY A 80 16.72 -5.40 6.41
CA GLY A 80 17.43 -4.57 5.43
C GLY A 80 16.55 -3.94 4.36
N ASP A 81 15.27 -4.32 4.28
CA ASP A 81 14.31 -3.92 3.25
C ASP A 81 12.95 -3.57 3.85
N LEU A 82 12.97 -2.97 5.05
CA LEU A 82 11.79 -2.55 5.80
C LEU A 82 11.89 -1.06 6.15
N ALA A 83 10.88 -0.30 5.73
CA ALA A 83 10.66 1.08 6.15
C ALA A 83 9.43 1.18 7.05
N TYR A 84 9.32 2.32 7.74
CA TYR A 84 8.15 2.68 8.52
C TYR A 84 7.51 3.95 7.95
N HIS A 85 6.19 4.00 7.98
CA HIS A 85 5.41 5.16 7.61
C HIS A 85 4.50 5.58 8.77
N ASP A 86 4.58 6.84 9.16
CA ASP A 86 3.72 7.37 10.22
C ASP A 86 2.27 7.44 9.72
N TYR A 87 1.32 7.15 10.61
CA TYR A 87 -0.10 7.17 10.26
C TYR A 87 -0.55 8.59 9.89
N GLY A 88 -0.96 8.80 8.64
CA GLY A 88 -1.56 10.05 8.19
C GLY A 88 -3.06 9.93 7.87
N THR A 89 -3.61 11.02 7.35
CA THR A 89 -5.05 11.12 7.05
C THR A 89 -5.33 10.43 5.71
N PRO A 90 -6.19 9.38 5.69
CA PRO A 90 -6.54 8.69 4.45
C PRO A 90 -7.13 9.63 3.40
N SER A 91 -6.96 9.27 2.12
CA SER A 91 -7.48 10.03 0.97
C SER A 91 -6.94 11.46 0.81
N THR A 92 -5.79 11.80 1.42
CA THR A 92 -5.20 13.14 1.29
C THR A 92 -3.97 13.15 0.40
N GLN A 93 -3.75 14.29 -0.28
CA GLN A 93 -2.54 14.49 -1.08
C GLN A 93 -1.28 14.51 -0.20
N THR A 94 -1.37 15.06 1.01
CA THR A 94 -0.28 15.01 1.99
C THR A 94 0.14 13.58 2.30
N GLU A 95 -0.82 12.67 2.47
CA GLU A 95 -0.53 11.25 2.72
C GLU A 95 0.14 10.57 1.51
N CYS A 96 -0.38 10.84 0.31
CA CYS A 96 0.19 10.34 -0.94
C CYS A 96 1.69 10.69 -1.08
N GLU A 97 2.03 11.95 -0.81
CA GLU A 97 3.40 12.46 -0.90
C GLU A 97 4.29 11.90 0.22
N ALA A 98 3.78 11.85 1.45
CA ALA A 98 4.53 11.33 2.60
C ALA A 98 4.86 9.84 2.42
N LEU A 99 3.89 9.03 1.97
CA LEU A 99 4.13 7.62 1.68
C LEU A 99 5.13 7.43 0.54
N GLY A 100 5.02 8.25 -0.51
CA GLY A 100 5.98 8.28 -1.61
C GLY A 100 7.43 8.53 -1.17
N GLN A 101 7.64 9.26 -0.07
CA GLN A 101 8.96 9.44 0.54
C GLN A 101 9.38 8.21 1.36
N SER A 102 8.48 7.65 2.17
CA SER A 102 8.74 6.46 2.99
C SER A 102 9.12 5.24 2.14
N CYS A 103 8.54 5.09 0.95
CA CYS A 103 8.77 3.93 0.07
C CYS A 103 10.02 4.02 -0.81
N GLN A 104 10.85 5.06 -0.69
CA GLN A 104 12.02 5.27 -1.57
C GLN A 104 13.12 4.22 -1.40
N LYS A 105 13.28 3.68 -0.19
CA LYS A 105 14.47 2.90 0.19
C LYS A 105 14.16 1.47 0.64
N ALA A 106 12.89 1.04 0.56
CA ALA A 106 12.46 -0.27 0.97
C ALA A 106 11.28 -0.75 0.11
N ASN A 107 11.12 -2.06 -0.02
CA ASN A 107 9.97 -2.69 -0.66
C ASN A 107 8.90 -3.15 0.35
N ASN A 108 9.24 -3.20 1.65
CA ASN A 108 8.30 -3.50 2.73
C ASN A 108 8.11 -2.26 3.60
N ILE A 109 6.86 -1.96 3.95
CA ILE A 109 6.50 -0.78 4.75
C ILE A 109 5.55 -1.24 5.85
N ILE A 110 5.81 -0.78 7.08
CA ILE A 110 4.91 -0.91 8.24
C ILE A 110 4.37 0.46 8.62
#